data_AF-A0A5N6TC79-F1
#
_entry.id   AF-A0A5N6TC79-F1
#
_cell.length_a   1.000
_cell.length_b   1.000
_cell.length_c   1.000
_cell.angle_alpha   90.00
_cell.angle_beta   90.00
_cell.angle_gamma   90.00
#
_symmetry.space_group_name_H-M   'P 1'
#
loop_
_entity.id
_entity.type
_entity.pdbx_description
1 polymer ?
#
loop_
_entity_poly.entity_id
_entity_poly.type
_entity_poly.pdbx_seq_one_letter_code
_entity_poly.pdbx_strand_id
1 'polypeptide(L)'
;MSSIPSMPKTPAEWLRYVQSEVFTSVPSRQEQKTIQNSIIERDIYLDETKIVQPPAQLWYVYTDVFAFTQPEITISPEAYGSMQIIARVLTADTPVNLKVIPDTICWVYLYASILDQPISVSVGDQEPLLLELGPATGNVGVKLIVTPDHIDLEYQQDYIRAVDEDLQASLNTQLRIALALSGRNTSVASSICSYVASVTANIALSFYSQTNSQAVALGQQLEVQGMTGPDMGYAPILKID
;
A
#
# COMPACT_ATOMS: atom_id res chain seq x y z
N MET A 1 -5.67 5.33 -27.74
CA MET A 1 -5.52 5.54 -26.29
C MET A 1 -5.73 4.19 -25.64
N SER A 2 -4.74 3.63 -24.95
CA SER A 2 -4.91 2.35 -24.26
C SER A 2 -5.90 2.54 -23.12
N SER A 3 -7.05 1.87 -23.16
CA SER A 3 -8.01 1.90 -22.07
C SER A 3 -7.37 1.26 -20.84
N ILE A 4 -7.24 2.03 -19.77
CA ILE A 4 -6.87 1.51 -18.45
C ILE A 4 -8.04 0.65 -17.96
N PRO A 5 -7.81 -0.58 -17.45
CA PRO A 5 -8.87 -1.37 -16.83
C PRO A 5 -9.59 -0.61 -15.72
N SER A 6 -10.87 -0.91 -15.48
CA SER A 6 -11.60 -0.34 -14.34
C SER A 6 -10.96 -0.71 -12.99
N MET A 7 -10.31 -1.87 -12.91
CA MET A 7 -9.41 -2.24 -11.81
C MET A 7 -8.25 -3.06 -12.37
N PRO A 8 -7.02 -2.53 -12.40
CA PRO A 8 -5.82 -3.30 -12.74
C PRO A 8 -5.64 -4.48 -11.79
N LYS A 9 -5.05 -5.59 -12.26
CA LYS A 9 -4.83 -6.82 -11.47
C LYS A 9 -3.44 -7.42 -11.58
N THR A 10 -2.56 -6.77 -12.34
CA THR A 10 -1.20 -7.24 -12.60
C THR A 10 -0.22 -6.10 -12.40
N PRO A 11 1.05 -6.38 -12.04
CA PRO A 11 2.10 -5.38 -11.99
C PRO A 11 2.13 -4.49 -13.24
N ALA A 12 2.05 -5.09 -14.43
CA ALA A 12 2.11 -4.36 -15.69
C ALA A 12 0.90 -3.44 -15.93
N GLU A 13 -0.31 -3.86 -15.55
CA GLU A 13 -1.49 -3.00 -15.65
C GLU A 13 -1.46 -1.85 -14.64
N TRP A 14 -1.03 -2.11 -13.40
CA TRP A 14 -0.84 -1.09 -12.38
C TRP A 14 0.25 -0.08 -12.79
N LEU A 15 1.36 -0.55 -13.35
CA LEU A 15 2.42 0.32 -13.87
C LEU A 15 1.89 1.22 -15.00
N ARG A 16 1.12 0.66 -15.94
CA ARG A 16 0.50 1.44 -17.03
C ARG A 16 -0.50 2.47 -16.48
N TYR A 17 -1.23 2.11 -15.44
CA TYR A 17 -2.17 3.00 -14.76
C TYR A 17 -1.46 4.21 -14.16
N VAL A 18 -0.40 4.01 -13.38
CA VAL A 18 0.36 5.11 -12.75
C VAL A 18 1.16 5.95 -13.74
N GLN A 19 1.46 5.42 -14.93
CA GLN A 19 2.11 6.16 -16.02
C GLN A 19 1.14 7.00 -16.86
N SER A 20 -0.17 6.95 -16.58
CA SER A 20 -1.16 7.72 -17.33
C SER A 20 -1.12 9.22 -17.00
N GLU A 21 -1.62 10.06 -17.92
CA GLU A 21 -1.60 11.53 -17.79
C GLU A 21 -2.35 12.07 -16.55
N VAL A 22 -3.25 11.28 -15.95
CA VAL A 22 -3.91 11.65 -14.68
C VAL A 22 -2.87 11.83 -13.57
N PHE A 23 -1.83 11.01 -13.61
CA PHE A 23 -0.73 10.99 -12.67
C PHE A 23 0.40 11.89 -13.10
N THR A 24 0.27 12.83 -14.05
CA THR A 24 1.34 13.82 -14.30
C THR A 24 1.05 15.18 -13.67
N SER A 25 -0.16 15.38 -13.14
CA SER A 25 -0.59 16.60 -12.44
C SER A 25 -0.60 16.52 -10.91
N VAL A 26 -0.54 15.33 -10.30
CA VAL A 26 -0.56 15.17 -8.84
C VAL A 26 0.78 15.61 -8.22
N PRO A 27 0.86 16.62 -7.34
CA PRO A 27 2.12 17.03 -6.72
C PRO A 27 2.62 16.00 -5.69
N SER A 28 3.93 16.03 -5.40
CA SER A 28 4.56 15.27 -4.30
C SER A 28 4.35 13.75 -4.31
N ARG A 29 4.36 13.15 -5.51
CA ARG A 29 4.16 11.70 -5.70
C ARG A 29 5.24 10.86 -5.06
N GLN A 30 6.47 11.34 -5.18
CA GLN A 30 7.65 10.64 -4.74
C GLN A 30 8.37 11.46 -3.68
N GLU A 31 8.76 10.82 -2.59
CA GLU A 31 9.67 11.38 -1.60
C GLU A 31 10.54 10.27 -1.03
N GLN A 32 11.82 10.58 -0.83
CA GLN A 32 12.71 9.76 -0.02
C GLN A 32 13.36 10.65 1.03
N LYS A 33 13.27 10.24 2.28
CA LYS A 33 13.73 11.01 3.43
C LYS A 33 14.57 10.11 4.34
N THR A 34 15.76 10.58 4.67
CA THR A 34 16.62 9.92 5.66
C THR A 34 16.43 10.59 7.02
N ILE A 35 16.03 9.83 8.03
CA ILE A 35 15.88 10.30 9.41
C ILE A 35 16.77 9.42 10.29
N GLN A 36 17.88 9.97 10.78
CA GLN A 36 18.84 9.20 11.59
C GLN A 36 19.30 7.93 10.84
N ASN A 37 18.87 6.76 11.32
CA ASN A 37 19.21 5.44 10.77
C ASN A 37 18.05 4.81 9.97
N SER A 38 16.99 5.58 9.69
CA SER A 38 15.87 5.13 8.89
C SER A 38 15.77 5.85 7.55
N ILE A 39 15.26 5.12 6.57
CA ILE A 39 14.82 5.68 5.29
C ILE A 39 13.31 5.51 5.19
N ILE A 40 12.63 6.60 4.88
CA ILE A 40 11.21 6.62 4.55
C ILE A 40 11.11 6.87 3.05
N GLU A 41 10.37 6.03 2.35
CA GLU A 41 10.13 6.13 0.92
C GLU A 41 8.64 6.15 0.62
N ARG A 42 8.21 7.13 -0.17
CA ARG A 42 6.82 7.29 -0.61
C ARG A 42 6.83 7.36 -2.12
N ASP A 43 6.03 6.53 -2.77
CA ASP A 43 5.75 6.63 -4.20
C ASP A 43 4.39 5.99 -4.49
N ILE A 44 3.79 6.25 -5.65
CA ILE A 44 2.52 5.63 -6.04
C ILE A 44 2.72 4.17 -6.43
N TYR A 45 3.86 3.86 -7.05
CA TYR A 45 4.21 2.51 -7.48
C TYR A 45 5.65 2.21 -7.09
N LEU A 46 5.85 1.15 -6.31
CA LEU A 46 7.15 0.58 -6.00
C LEU A 46 7.13 -0.92 -6.33
N ASP A 47 8.29 -1.52 -6.48
CA ASP A 47 8.43 -2.93 -6.80
C ASP A 47 9.47 -3.62 -5.90
N GLU A 48 9.64 -4.93 -6.11
CA GLU A 48 10.47 -5.76 -5.25
C GLU A 48 11.96 -5.38 -5.27
N THR A 49 12.42 -4.59 -6.24
CA THR A 49 13.83 -4.15 -6.29
C THR A 49 14.22 -3.41 -5.01
N LYS A 50 13.24 -2.79 -4.35
CA LYS A 50 13.40 -2.06 -3.09
C LYS A 50 13.59 -2.96 -1.87
N ILE A 51 13.07 -4.19 -1.90
CA ILE A 51 13.16 -5.13 -0.77
C ILE A 51 14.31 -6.11 -0.90
N VAL A 52 14.74 -6.40 -2.13
CA VAL A 52 15.91 -7.24 -2.38
C VAL A 52 17.19 -6.59 -1.85
N GLN A 53 17.28 -5.26 -1.93
CA GLN A 53 18.37 -4.47 -1.37
C GLN A 53 17.80 -3.32 -0.53
N PRO A 54 17.39 -3.59 0.71
CA PRO A 54 16.85 -2.55 1.59
C PRO A 54 17.87 -1.42 1.73
N PRO A 55 17.46 -0.14 1.59
CA PRO A 55 18.41 0.96 1.53
C PRO A 55 18.95 1.38 2.91
N ALA A 56 18.37 0.86 4.00
CA ALA A 56 18.79 1.07 5.37
C ALA A 56 18.31 -0.07 6.29
N GLN A 57 18.93 -0.20 7.47
CA GLN A 57 18.50 -1.11 8.53
C GLN A 57 17.03 -0.93 8.91
N LEU A 58 16.58 0.33 9.02
CA LEU A 58 15.18 0.69 9.26
C LEU A 58 14.61 1.31 7.99
N TRP A 59 13.63 0.67 7.38
CA TRP A 59 13.07 1.15 6.13
C TRP A 59 11.55 1.06 6.11
N TYR A 60 10.91 2.18 5.80
CA TYR A 60 9.47 2.35 5.84
C TYR A 60 8.97 2.83 4.48
N VAL A 61 8.00 2.11 3.93
CA VAL A 61 7.42 2.37 2.62
C VAL A 61 5.94 2.67 2.73
N TYR A 62 5.54 3.76 2.10
CA TYR A 62 4.14 4.15 1.95
C TYR A 62 3.80 4.30 0.48
N THR A 63 3.07 3.33 -0.07
CA THR A 63 2.74 3.30 -1.49
C THR A 63 1.26 3.01 -1.77
N ASP A 64 0.80 3.33 -2.98
CA ASP A 64 -0.53 2.88 -3.43
C ASP A 64 -0.44 1.43 -3.91
N VAL A 65 0.58 1.12 -4.72
CA VAL A 65 0.81 -0.21 -5.29
C VAL A 65 2.24 -0.65 -5.02
N PHE A 66 2.39 -1.81 -4.38
CA PHE A 66 3.66 -2.52 -4.33
C PHE A 66 3.58 -3.76 -5.22
N ALA A 67 4.48 -3.86 -6.19
CA ALA A 67 4.49 -4.93 -7.17
C ALA A 67 5.57 -5.97 -6.87
N PHE A 68 5.19 -7.23 -7.08
CA PHE A 68 6.10 -8.36 -7.13
C PHE A 68 6.10 -8.89 -8.56
N THR A 69 7.17 -8.63 -9.30
CA THR A 69 7.32 -9.06 -10.70
C THR A 69 7.97 -10.43 -10.84
N GLN A 70 8.38 -11.04 -9.73
CA GLN A 70 8.98 -12.37 -9.67
C GLN A 70 8.21 -13.28 -8.70
N PRO A 71 8.08 -14.59 -9.01
CA PRO A 71 7.39 -15.56 -8.16
C PRO A 71 8.18 -15.90 -6.89
N GLU A 72 9.49 -15.71 -6.89
CA GLU A 72 10.35 -15.91 -5.72
C GLU A 72 11.23 -14.68 -5.55
N ILE A 73 11.20 -14.08 -4.36
CA ILE A 73 11.96 -12.88 -4.03
C ILE A 73 12.80 -13.17 -2.81
N THR A 74 14.12 -12.98 -2.93
CA THR A 74 15.03 -13.10 -1.80
C THR A 74 15.22 -11.75 -1.13
N ILE A 75 14.94 -11.71 0.17
CA ILE A 75 15.11 -10.54 1.04
C ILE A 75 16.26 -10.85 1.99
N SER A 76 17.27 -9.97 2.04
CA SER A 76 18.40 -10.09 2.95
C SER A 76 18.49 -8.86 3.85
N PRO A 77 17.70 -8.81 4.94
CA PRO A 77 17.72 -7.68 5.86
C PRO A 77 19.05 -7.56 6.60
N GLU A 78 19.46 -6.34 6.93
CA GLU A 78 20.56 -6.13 7.87
C GLU A 78 20.22 -6.72 9.25
N ALA A 79 21.25 -7.06 10.04
CA ALA A 79 21.07 -7.55 11.41
C ALA A 79 20.22 -6.58 12.25
N TYR A 80 19.21 -7.10 12.95
CA TYR A 80 18.22 -6.29 13.69
C TYR A 80 17.43 -5.29 12.81
N GLY A 81 17.38 -5.54 11.50
CA GLY A 81 16.67 -4.72 10.53
C GLY A 81 15.16 -4.79 10.71
N SER A 82 14.49 -3.69 10.36
CA SER A 82 13.03 -3.59 10.33
C SER A 82 12.59 -2.97 9.01
N MET A 83 11.80 -3.73 8.26
CA MET A 83 11.18 -3.29 7.01
C MET A 83 9.68 -3.19 7.19
N GLN A 84 9.07 -2.10 6.74
CA GLN A 84 7.63 -1.94 6.73
C GLN A 84 7.14 -1.49 5.37
N ILE A 85 6.17 -2.22 4.83
CA ILE A 85 5.49 -1.89 3.59
C ILE A 85 4.01 -1.70 3.91
N ILE A 86 3.53 -0.47 3.75
CA ILE A 86 2.10 -0.18 3.79
C ILE A 86 1.67 0.22 2.39
N ALA A 87 0.87 -0.64 1.78
CA ALA A 87 0.32 -0.45 0.45
C ALA A 87 -1.21 -0.58 0.48
N ARG A 88 -1.89 0.05 -0.48
CA ARG A 88 -3.30 -0.32 -0.74
C ARG A 88 -3.34 -1.68 -1.44
N VAL A 89 -2.46 -1.87 -2.43
CA VAL A 89 -2.42 -3.06 -3.29
C VAL A 89 -1.05 -3.73 -3.22
N LEU A 90 -1.05 -5.03 -2.94
CA LEU A 90 0.07 -5.93 -3.26
C LEU A 90 -0.29 -6.73 -4.51
N THR A 91 0.49 -6.56 -5.58
CA THR A 91 0.16 -7.14 -6.90
C THR A 91 1.26 -8.05 -7.41
N ALA A 92 0.88 -9.12 -8.10
CA ALA A 92 1.78 -10.05 -8.76
C ALA A 92 1.03 -10.76 -9.90
N ASP A 93 1.77 -11.30 -10.88
CA ASP A 93 1.16 -12.10 -11.96
C ASP A 93 0.84 -13.54 -11.52
N THR A 94 1.57 -14.05 -10.53
CA THR A 94 1.45 -15.41 -9.98
C THR A 94 1.59 -15.36 -8.45
N PRO A 95 1.22 -16.42 -7.71
CA PRO A 95 1.57 -16.54 -6.30
C PRO A 95 3.06 -16.27 -6.06
N VAL A 96 3.37 -15.57 -4.97
CA VAL A 96 4.73 -15.09 -4.65
C VAL A 96 5.22 -15.70 -3.35
N ASN A 97 6.47 -16.17 -3.34
CA ASN A 97 7.18 -16.55 -2.12
C ASN A 97 8.27 -15.52 -1.78
N LEU A 98 8.21 -14.98 -0.57
CA LEU A 98 9.24 -14.10 -0.01
C LEU A 98 10.21 -14.95 0.82
N LYS A 99 11.38 -15.24 0.26
CA LYS A 99 12.45 -15.96 0.94
C LYS A 99 13.29 -14.98 1.74
N VAL A 100 13.18 -15.01 3.06
CA VAL A 100 13.95 -14.16 3.96
C VAL A 100 15.22 -14.89 4.38
N ILE A 101 16.37 -14.24 4.22
CA ILE A 101 17.68 -14.73 4.63
C ILE A 101 18.25 -13.74 5.64
N PRO A 102 17.95 -13.89 6.94
CA PRO A 102 18.43 -12.96 7.95
C PRO A 102 19.76 -13.43 8.55
N ASP A 103 20.66 -12.49 8.83
CA ASP A 103 21.90 -12.78 9.58
C ASP A 103 21.62 -13.03 11.07
N THR A 104 20.67 -12.28 11.64
CA THR A 104 20.21 -12.39 13.03
C THR A 104 18.68 -12.35 13.07
N ILE A 105 18.07 -11.75 14.11
CA ILE A 105 16.64 -11.48 14.11
C ILE A 105 16.34 -10.24 13.27
N CYS A 106 15.26 -10.27 12.50
CA CYS A 106 14.74 -9.10 11.78
C CYS A 106 13.21 -9.07 11.80
N TRP A 107 12.65 -7.91 11.45
CA TRP A 107 11.21 -7.70 11.38
C TRP A 107 10.78 -7.25 9.99
N VAL A 108 9.72 -7.87 9.47
CA VAL A 108 9.11 -7.46 8.20
C VAL A 108 7.62 -7.25 8.45
N TYR A 109 7.12 -6.08 8.09
CA TYR A 109 5.72 -5.72 8.22
C TYR A 109 5.13 -5.53 6.83
N LEU A 110 4.07 -6.27 6.54
CA LEU A 110 3.32 -6.16 5.28
C LEU A 110 1.89 -5.78 5.60
N TYR A 111 1.44 -4.64 5.08
CA TYR A 111 0.06 -4.18 5.19
C TYR A 111 -0.53 -3.96 3.81
N ALA A 112 -1.76 -4.43 3.61
CA ALA A 112 -2.46 -4.38 2.34
C ALA A 112 -3.97 -4.46 2.50
N SER A 113 -4.70 -3.74 1.66
CA SER A 113 -6.16 -3.87 1.54
C SER A 113 -6.55 -4.85 0.44
N ILE A 114 -5.76 -4.91 -0.63
CA ILE A 114 -5.99 -5.74 -1.81
C ILE A 114 -4.74 -6.58 -2.06
N LEU A 115 -4.95 -7.88 -2.28
CA LEU A 115 -3.95 -8.82 -2.75
C LEU A 115 -4.45 -9.41 -4.07
N ASP A 116 -3.72 -9.19 -5.17
CA ASP A 116 -4.07 -9.79 -6.46
C ASP A 116 -3.69 -11.29 -6.53
N GLN A 117 -2.67 -11.69 -5.76
CA GLN A 117 -2.18 -13.06 -5.67
C GLN A 117 -1.85 -13.46 -4.22
N PRO A 118 -1.89 -14.76 -3.89
CA PRO A 118 -1.42 -15.24 -2.59
C PRO A 118 0.08 -14.97 -2.38
N ILE A 119 0.45 -14.65 -1.16
CA ILE A 119 1.84 -14.41 -0.75
C ILE A 119 2.20 -15.42 0.33
N SER A 120 3.34 -16.09 0.17
CA SER A 120 3.95 -16.93 1.20
C SER A 120 5.30 -16.38 1.64
N VAL A 121 5.77 -16.82 2.80
CA VAL A 121 7.07 -16.45 3.37
C VAL A 121 7.82 -17.70 3.78
N SER A 122 9.14 -17.72 3.59
CA SER A 122 9.98 -18.87 3.96
C SER A 122 11.34 -18.41 4.47
N VAL A 123 11.95 -19.18 5.38
CA VAL A 123 13.33 -19.00 5.83
C VAL A 123 14.10 -20.31 5.70
N GLY A 124 15.36 -20.23 5.26
CA GLY A 124 16.20 -21.40 5.00
C GLY A 124 15.56 -22.38 4.01
N ASP A 125 15.48 -23.65 4.41
CA ASP A 125 14.87 -24.74 3.65
C ASP A 125 13.48 -25.14 4.20
N GLN A 126 12.84 -24.25 4.98
CA GLN A 126 11.52 -24.51 5.53
C GLN A 126 10.42 -24.40 4.47
N GLU A 127 9.36 -25.16 4.67
CA GLU A 127 8.14 -25.05 3.86
C GLU A 127 7.57 -23.62 3.95
N PRO A 128 7.18 -23.00 2.82
CA PRO A 128 6.59 -21.67 2.82
C PRO A 128 5.30 -21.60 3.64
N LEU A 129 5.21 -20.58 4.48
CA LEU A 129 4.02 -20.22 5.23
C LEU A 129 3.15 -19.28 4.40
N LEU A 130 1.93 -19.71 4.08
CA LEU A 130 0.96 -18.86 3.37
C LEU A 130 0.43 -17.76 4.29
N LEU A 131 0.49 -16.51 3.84
CA LEU A 131 -0.01 -15.36 4.61
C LEU A 131 -1.52 -15.22 4.48
N GLU A 132 -2.22 -15.14 5.61
CA GLU A 132 -3.66 -14.91 5.67
C GLU A 132 -4.00 -13.41 5.72
N LEU A 133 -3.75 -12.70 4.61
CA LEU A 133 -4.02 -11.27 4.48
C LEU A 133 -5.29 -10.98 3.66
N GLY A 134 -5.94 -9.85 3.96
CA GLY A 134 -7.02 -9.29 3.16
C GLY A 134 -8.40 -9.37 3.81
N PRO A 135 -9.45 -8.88 3.12
CA PRO A 135 -10.78 -8.70 3.70
C PRO A 135 -11.43 -9.99 4.21
N ALA A 136 -11.10 -11.14 3.58
CA ALA A 136 -11.67 -12.43 3.95
C ALA A 136 -11.12 -12.98 5.28
N THR A 137 -9.92 -12.55 5.69
CA THR A 137 -9.26 -13.02 6.91
C THR A 137 -9.44 -12.03 8.08
N GLY A 138 -9.82 -10.79 7.76
CA GLY A 138 -9.91 -9.69 8.74
C GLY A 138 -8.54 -9.13 9.14
N ASN A 139 -7.46 -9.64 8.56
CA ASN A 139 -6.10 -9.17 8.83
C ASN A 139 -5.70 -8.16 7.75
N VAL A 140 -5.46 -6.92 8.16
CA VAL A 140 -5.00 -5.83 7.29
C VAL A 140 -3.48 -5.78 7.15
N GLY A 141 -2.78 -6.53 8.00
CA GLY A 141 -1.34 -6.72 7.89
C GLY A 141 -0.83 -7.89 8.70
N VAL A 142 0.46 -8.14 8.55
CA VAL A 142 1.21 -9.15 9.30
C VAL A 142 2.58 -8.61 9.65
N LYS A 143 3.01 -8.88 10.87
CA LYS A 143 4.38 -8.70 11.33
C LYS A 143 5.05 -10.07 11.35
N LEU A 144 6.11 -10.21 10.57
CA LEU A 144 6.99 -11.36 10.55
C LEU A 144 8.13 -11.08 11.53
N ILE A 145 8.33 -11.97 12.49
CA ILE A 145 9.53 -12.02 13.31
C ILE A 145 10.36 -13.16 12.76
N VAL A 146 11.44 -12.82 12.08
CA VAL A 146 12.25 -13.79 11.34
C VAL A 146 13.59 -13.95 12.05
N THR A 147 13.94 -15.19 12.35
CA THR A 147 15.27 -15.62 12.80
C THR A 147 15.86 -16.54 11.74
N PRO A 148 17.16 -16.88 11.79
CA PRO A 148 17.76 -17.77 10.79
C PRO A 148 17.11 -19.16 10.73
N ASP A 149 16.42 -19.57 11.79
CA ASP A 149 15.87 -20.91 11.99
C ASP A 149 14.34 -20.97 11.99
N HIS A 150 13.59 -19.87 12.12
CA HIS A 150 12.13 -19.90 12.08
C HIS A 150 11.50 -18.54 11.73
N ILE A 151 10.20 -18.57 11.40
CA ILE A 151 9.35 -17.39 11.23
C ILE A 151 8.17 -17.48 12.19
N ASP A 152 8.01 -16.46 13.04
CA ASP A 152 6.78 -16.23 13.79
C ASP A 152 5.91 -15.17 13.10
N LEU A 153 4.60 -15.41 13.05
CA LEU A 153 3.60 -14.54 12.42
C LEU A 153 2.72 -13.86 13.48
N GLU A 154 2.66 -12.52 13.45
CA GLU A 154 1.74 -11.71 14.25
C GLU A 154 0.80 -10.92 13.34
N TYR A 155 -0.43 -11.41 13.15
CA TYR A 155 -1.44 -10.71 12.35
C TYR A 155 -1.94 -9.41 13.00
N GLN A 156 -2.24 -8.43 12.15
CA GLN A 156 -2.67 -7.09 12.53
C GLN A 156 -4.06 -6.82 11.99
N GLN A 157 -4.95 -6.35 12.87
CA GLN A 157 -6.32 -5.94 12.52
C GLN A 157 -6.43 -4.43 12.26
N ASP A 158 -5.39 -3.66 12.62
CA ASP A 158 -5.29 -2.22 12.40
C ASP A 158 -3.98 -1.88 11.69
N TYR A 159 -4.00 -0.84 10.84
CA TYR A 159 -2.82 -0.41 10.08
C TYR A 159 -1.77 0.30 10.94
N ILE A 160 -2.20 1.16 11.88
CA ILE A 160 -1.30 2.03 12.63
C ILE A 160 -1.80 2.19 14.06
N ARG A 161 -0.86 2.20 15.01
CA ARG A 161 -1.12 2.45 16.44
C ARG A 161 -0.53 3.76 16.96
N ALA A 162 0.07 4.56 16.08
CA ALA A 162 0.74 5.80 16.41
C ALA A 162 0.56 6.85 15.29
N VAL A 163 0.86 8.10 15.62
CA VAL A 163 0.87 9.21 14.65
C VAL A 163 2.06 9.05 13.70
N ASP A 164 1.82 9.22 12.40
CA ASP A 164 2.84 9.15 11.35
C ASP A 164 2.53 10.19 10.26
N GLU A 165 3.32 11.26 10.22
CA GLU A 165 3.13 12.37 9.29
C GLU A 165 3.46 11.97 7.84
N ASP A 166 4.43 11.09 7.65
CA ASP A 166 4.88 10.66 6.33
C ASP A 166 3.84 9.71 5.70
N LEU A 167 3.19 8.86 6.50
CA LEU A 167 2.02 8.09 6.08
C LEU A 167 0.83 8.99 5.76
N GLN A 168 0.52 9.99 6.60
CA GLN A 168 -0.54 10.96 6.29
C GLN A 168 -0.30 11.67 4.95
N ALA A 169 0.94 12.09 4.67
CA ALA A 169 1.30 12.70 3.41
C ALA A 169 1.09 11.75 2.21
N SER A 170 1.40 10.46 2.37
CA SER A 170 1.10 9.44 1.36
C SER A 170 -0.41 9.29 1.13
N LEU A 171 -1.21 9.17 2.19
CA LEU A 171 -2.67 9.04 2.11
C LEU A 171 -3.33 10.28 1.47
N ASN A 172 -2.85 11.48 1.79
CA ASN A 172 -3.33 12.71 1.16
C ASN A 172 -3.00 12.74 -0.35
N THR A 173 -1.84 12.21 -0.74
CA THR A 173 -1.47 12.04 -2.15
C THR A 173 -2.41 11.06 -2.86
N GLN A 174 -2.78 9.96 -2.20
CA GLN A 174 -3.77 9.01 -2.70
C GLN A 174 -5.16 9.65 -2.85
N LEU A 175 -5.62 10.48 -1.90
CA LEU A 175 -6.90 11.20 -2.06
C LEU A 175 -6.88 12.19 -3.23
N ARG A 176 -5.76 12.86 -3.48
CA ARG A 176 -5.58 13.71 -4.67
C ARG A 176 -5.69 12.90 -5.97
N ILE A 177 -5.16 11.68 -5.98
CA ILE A 177 -5.31 10.73 -7.09
C ILE A 177 -6.77 10.33 -7.26
N ALA A 178 -7.45 9.93 -6.19
CA ALA A 178 -8.87 9.55 -6.23
C ALA A 178 -9.74 10.68 -6.79
N LEU A 179 -9.47 11.92 -6.37
CA LEU A 179 -10.14 13.10 -6.89
C LEU A 179 -9.93 13.26 -8.41
N ALA A 180 -8.69 13.14 -8.88
CA ALA A 180 -8.35 13.23 -10.30
C ALA A 180 -8.99 12.12 -11.15
N LEU A 181 -9.31 10.97 -10.53
CA LEU A 181 -9.94 9.81 -11.17
C LEU A 181 -11.47 9.81 -11.11
N SER A 182 -12.10 10.65 -10.29
CA SER A 182 -13.55 10.66 -10.05
C SER A 182 -14.43 10.69 -11.32
N GLY A 183 -13.98 11.33 -12.39
CA GLY A 183 -14.68 11.36 -13.69
C GLY A 183 -14.17 10.36 -14.74
N ARG A 184 -13.18 9.52 -14.41
CA ARG A 184 -12.43 8.70 -15.39
C ARG A 184 -12.37 7.23 -15.02
N ASN A 185 -12.13 6.93 -13.74
CA ASN A 185 -12.05 5.58 -13.20
C ASN A 185 -12.56 5.57 -11.76
N THR A 186 -13.89 5.56 -11.63
CA THR A 186 -14.58 5.60 -10.33
C THR A 186 -14.25 4.39 -9.46
N SER A 187 -14.03 3.21 -10.06
CA SER A 187 -13.69 2.00 -9.31
C SER A 187 -12.38 2.13 -8.54
N VAL A 188 -11.31 2.64 -9.17
CA VAL A 188 -10.05 2.87 -8.44
C VAL A 188 -10.17 4.05 -7.48
N ALA A 189 -10.87 5.12 -7.85
CA ALA A 189 -11.11 6.26 -6.96
C ALA A 189 -11.82 5.83 -5.67
N SER A 190 -12.89 5.04 -5.77
CA SER A 190 -13.61 4.50 -4.61
C SER A 190 -12.73 3.57 -3.79
N SER A 191 -11.94 2.71 -4.43
CA SER A 191 -11.00 1.82 -3.73
C SER A 191 -9.98 2.60 -2.89
N ILE A 192 -9.44 3.70 -3.43
CA ILE A 192 -8.54 4.58 -2.69
C ILE A 192 -9.27 5.23 -1.51
N CYS A 193 -10.48 5.79 -1.72
CA CYS A 193 -11.25 6.40 -0.64
C CYS A 193 -11.54 5.40 0.50
N SER A 194 -11.97 4.18 0.17
CA SER A 194 -12.20 3.13 1.16
C SER A 194 -10.94 2.76 1.92
N TYR A 195 -9.81 2.60 1.21
CA TYR A 195 -8.52 2.32 1.84
C TYR A 195 -8.09 3.44 2.80
N VAL A 196 -8.07 4.69 2.34
CA VAL A 196 -7.66 5.83 3.18
C VAL A 196 -8.58 5.96 4.39
N ALA A 197 -9.89 5.80 4.23
CA ALA A 197 -10.83 5.80 5.34
C ALA A 197 -10.53 4.68 6.35
N SER A 198 -10.20 3.47 5.89
CA SER A 198 -9.86 2.34 6.76
C SER A 198 -8.57 2.55 7.56
N VAL A 199 -7.50 3.03 6.91
CA VAL A 199 -6.21 3.31 7.55
C VAL A 199 -6.35 4.39 8.64
N THR A 200 -7.25 5.35 8.42
CA THR A 200 -7.45 6.52 9.28
C THR A 200 -8.64 6.41 10.23
N ALA A 201 -9.28 5.24 10.32
CA ALA A 201 -10.50 5.06 11.11
C ALA A 201 -10.26 5.05 12.62
N ASN A 202 -9.01 4.85 13.07
CA ASN A 202 -8.70 4.75 14.49
C ASN A 202 -8.90 6.10 15.20
N ILE A 203 -9.99 6.21 15.95
CA ILE A 203 -10.43 7.43 16.65
C ILE A 203 -9.42 7.88 17.71
N ALA A 204 -8.62 6.97 18.28
CA ALA A 204 -7.55 7.32 19.21
C ALA A 204 -6.47 8.20 18.56
N LEU A 205 -6.38 8.18 17.22
CA LEU A 205 -5.46 8.96 16.42
C LEU A 205 -6.19 10.13 15.74
N SER A 206 -6.68 11.08 16.56
CA SER A 206 -7.38 12.30 16.08
C SER A 206 -6.60 13.10 15.02
N PHE A 207 -5.28 12.89 14.96
CA PHE A 207 -4.37 13.35 13.92
C PHE A 207 -4.87 13.10 12.48
N TYR A 208 -5.51 11.97 12.21
CA TYR A 208 -5.98 11.62 10.86
C TYR A 208 -7.42 12.05 10.55
N SER A 209 -8.10 12.73 11.48
CA SER A 209 -9.54 13.04 11.37
C SER A 209 -9.94 13.80 10.10
N GLN A 210 -9.11 14.76 9.67
CA GLN A 210 -9.36 15.52 8.43
C GLN A 210 -9.20 14.64 7.19
N THR A 211 -8.11 13.88 7.09
CA THR A 211 -7.87 12.92 5.99
C THR A 211 -8.99 11.89 5.91
N ASN A 212 -9.43 11.35 7.06
CA ASN A 212 -10.55 10.42 7.14
C ASN A 212 -11.85 11.05 6.61
N SER A 213 -12.19 12.25 7.09
CA SER A 213 -13.40 12.96 6.68
C SER A 213 -13.40 13.26 5.18
N GLN A 214 -12.26 13.64 4.61
CA GLN A 214 -12.10 13.86 3.18
C GLN A 214 -12.27 12.55 2.38
N ALA A 215 -11.69 11.45 2.85
CA ALA A 215 -11.83 10.14 2.22
C ALA A 215 -13.29 9.67 2.19
N VAL A 216 -13.99 9.79 3.32
CA VAL A 216 -15.41 9.42 3.44
C VAL A 216 -16.28 10.31 2.55
N ALA A 217 -16.07 11.63 2.56
CA ALA A 217 -16.86 12.56 1.75
C ALA A 217 -16.68 12.32 0.24
N LEU A 218 -15.44 12.12 -0.22
CA LEU A 218 -15.19 11.80 -1.63
C LEU A 218 -15.77 10.43 -2.00
N GLY A 219 -15.60 9.42 -1.14
CA GLY A 219 -16.19 8.09 -1.36
C GLY A 219 -17.71 8.14 -1.52
N GLN A 220 -18.41 8.88 -0.65
CA GLN A 220 -19.86 9.08 -0.76
C GLN A 220 -20.26 9.77 -2.07
N GLN A 221 -19.49 10.77 -2.53
CA GLN A 221 -19.75 11.43 -3.81
C GLN A 221 -19.60 10.47 -5.00
N LEU A 222 -18.58 9.61 -4.97
CA LEU A 222 -18.34 8.61 -6.02
C LEU A 222 -19.45 7.55 -6.06
N GLU A 223 -19.94 7.10 -4.90
CA GLU A 223 -21.09 6.19 -4.80
C GLU A 223 -22.36 6.82 -5.39
N VAL A 224 -22.66 8.07 -5.04
CA VAL A 224 -23.80 8.81 -5.61
C VAL A 224 -23.66 8.96 -7.12
N GLN A 225 -22.48 9.29 -7.63
CA GLN A 225 -22.20 9.37 -9.07
C GLN A 225 -22.41 8.01 -9.75
N GLY A 226 -21.97 6.92 -9.13
CA GLY A 226 -22.21 5.56 -9.60
C GLY A 226 -23.70 5.21 -9.73
N MET A 227 -24.52 5.70 -8.80
CA MET A 227 -25.98 5.49 -8.82
C MET A 227 -26.72 6.36 -9.85
N THR A 228 -26.20 7.54 -10.15
CA THR A 228 -26.95 8.61 -10.85
C THR A 228 -26.45 8.90 -12.25
N GLY A 229 -25.28 8.37 -12.61
CA GLY A 229 -24.68 8.49 -13.93
C GLY A 229 -23.72 9.68 -14.07
N PRO A 230 -22.95 9.73 -15.18
CA PRO A 230 -21.88 10.70 -15.38
C PRO A 230 -22.37 12.14 -15.61
N ASP A 231 -23.65 12.33 -15.95
CA ASP A 231 -24.24 13.65 -16.21
C ASP A 231 -24.69 14.38 -14.93
N MET A 232 -24.48 13.78 -13.76
CA MET A 232 -24.74 14.46 -12.49
C MET A 232 -23.68 15.53 -12.24
N GLY A 233 -24.08 16.80 -12.20
CA GLY A 233 -23.19 17.96 -12.04
C GLY A 233 -22.61 18.14 -10.63
N TYR A 234 -21.94 17.13 -10.07
CA TYR A 234 -21.18 17.25 -8.83
C TYR A 234 -19.73 17.64 -9.15
N ALA A 235 -19.34 18.86 -8.80
CA ALA A 235 -17.93 19.19 -8.67
C ALA A 235 -17.46 18.64 -7.31
N PRO A 236 -16.45 17.76 -7.25
CA PRO A 236 -15.99 17.23 -5.98
C PRO A 236 -15.44 18.36 -5.11
N ILE A 237 -16.05 18.59 -3.95
CA ILE A 237 -15.69 19.69 -3.05
C ILE A 237 -14.63 19.19 -2.07
N LEU A 238 -13.42 18.88 -2.58
CA LEU A 238 -12.26 18.74 -1.71
C LEU A 238 -11.53 20.09 -1.68
N LYS A 239 -11.53 20.74 -0.51
CA LYS A 239 -10.52 21.75 -0.21
C LYS A 239 -9.21 21.01 0.08
N ILE A 240 -8.33 20.99 -0.91
CA ILE A 240 -6.95 20.58 -0.74
C ILE A 240 -6.17 21.89 -0.62
N ASP A 241 -5.75 22.21 0.59
CA ASP A 241 -4.74 23.25 0.82
C ASP A 241 -3.33 22.69 0.52
#